data_AF-A0A965INA2-F1
#
_entry.id   AF-A0A965INA2-F1
#
_cell.length_a   1.000
_cell.length_b   1.000
_cell.length_c   1.000
_cell.angle_alpha   90.00
_cell.angle_beta   90.00
_cell.angle_gamma   90.00
#
_symmetry.space_group_name_H-M   'P 1'
#
loop_
_entity.id
_entity.type
_entity.pdbx_description
1 polymer ?
#
loop_
_entity_poly.entity_id
_entity_poly.type
_entity_poly.pdbx_seq_one_letter_code
_entity_poly.pdbx_strand_id
1 'polypeptide(L)'
;RGSQRKLDAAKSKPWQPYHTHDEKQPLKPNQVVELDVEIIPTSIVVPAGYRLALTLRGKDYVYPGPAGVLSNMKYPMTGCGPFTHTDPKDRPAKIFDGVNTLHIKPSKAPYLLIPVIPTGKE
;
A
#
# COMPACT_ATOMS: atom_id res chain seq x y z
N ARG A 1 3.39 5.30 4.17
CA ARG A 1 2.75 6.62 4.49
C ARG A 1 3.28 7.66 3.50
N GLY A 2 2.44 8.53 2.92
CA GLY A 2 2.90 9.48 1.88
C GLY A 2 3.92 10.53 2.34
N SER A 3 3.97 10.83 3.64
CA SER A 3 5.00 11.70 4.22
C SER A 3 6.37 11.06 4.38
N GLN A 4 6.47 9.75 4.15
CA GLN A 4 7.68 8.94 4.30
C GLN A 4 8.17 8.44 2.93
N ARG A 5 7.88 9.19 1.86
CA ARG A 5 8.06 8.80 0.45
C ARG A 5 9.49 8.97 -0.09
N LYS A 6 10.43 9.47 0.72
CA LYS A 6 11.80 9.70 0.25
C LYS A 6 12.47 8.36 -0.06
N LEU A 7 12.98 8.25 -1.29
CA LEU A 7 13.70 7.08 -1.75
C LEU A 7 15.21 7.21 -1.54
N ASP A 8 15.85 6.08 -1.25
CA ASP A 8 17.28 5.90 -1.41
C ASP A 8 17.56 5.46 -2.85
N ALA A 9 18.13 6.34 -3.68
CA ALA A 9 18.38 6.06 -5.09
C ALA A 9 19.38 4.92 -5.33
N ALA A 10 20.30 4.67 -4.38
CA ALA A 10 21.32 3.62 -4.52
C ALA A 10 20.77 2.23 -4.18
N LYS A 11 19.75 2.17 -3.31
CA LYS A 11 19.13 0.90 -2.89
C LYS A 11 17.85 0.57 -3.65
N SER A 12 17.15 1.58 -4.15
CA SER A 12 15.88 1.41 -4.85
C SER A 12 16.10 0.73 -6.20
N LYS A 13 15.17 -0.16 -6.55
CA LYS A 13 15.04 -0.76 -7.88
C LYS A 13 13.70 -0.33 -8.47
N PRO A 14 13.51 -0.38 -9.80
CA PRO A 14 12.24 -0.01 -10.42
C PRO A 14 11.03 -0.74 -9.82
N TRP A 15 11.18 -2.01 -9.43
CA TRP A 15 10.13 -2.84 -8.81
C TRP A 15 10.19 -2.93 -7.28
N GLN A 16 11.18 -2.31 -6.64
CA GLN A 16 11.40 -2.40 -5.21
C GLN A 16 11.91 -1.06 -4.67
N PRO A 17 11.01 -0.14 -4.30
CA PRO A 17 11.41 1.14 -3.73
C PRO A 17 11.99 0.97 -2.33
N TYR A 18 13.10 1.65 -2.03
CA TYR A 18 13.65 1.68 -0.68
C TYR A 18 13.40 3.05 -0.05
N HIS A 19 12.55 3.09 0.97
CA HIS A 19 12.23 4.32 1.70
C HIS A 19 13.22 4.55 2.85
N THR A 20 13.86 5.71 2.89
CA THR A 20 14.91 6.02 3.89
C THR A 20 14.39 6.13 5.31
N HIS A 21 13.15 6.61 5.46
CA HIS A 21 12.53 6.91 6.75
C HIS A 21 13.31 7.85 7.68
N ASP A 22 14.24 8.63 7.12
CA ASP A 22 15.12 9.56 7.83
C ASP A 22 14.50 10.94 8.05
N GLU A 23 13.52 11.32 7.23
CA GLU A 23 12.79 12.58 7.36
C GLU A 23 11.30 12.44 7.04
N LYS A 24 10.51 13.39 7.57
CA LYS A 24 9.10 13.54 7.20
C LYS A 24 8.96 14.64 6.16
N GLN A 25 8.31 14.34 5.05
CA GLN A 25 7.94 15.28 4.00
C GLN A 25 6.40 15.43 3.95
N PRO A 26 5.77 16.28 4.79
CA PRO A 26 4.31 16.44 4.82
C PRO A 26 3.72 16.75 3.44
N LEU A 27 2.53 16.21 3.17
CA LEU A 27 1.77 16.54 1.96
C LEU A 27 1.08 17.88 2.14
N LYS A 28 1.09 18.71 1.10
CA LYS A 28 0.30 19.93 1.06
C LYS A 28 -0.99 19.67 0.28
N PRO A 29 -2.14 20.20 0.73
CA PRO A 29 -3.38 20.12 -0.05
C PRO A 29 -3.17 20.60 -1.49
N ASN A 30 -3.76 19.89 -2.46
CA ASN A 30 -3.68 20.17 -3.90
C ASN A 30 -2.28 20.08 -4.54
N GLN A 31 -1.24 19.70 -3.79
CA GLN A 31 0.07 19.42 -4.35
C GLN A 31 0.15 17.94 -4.76
N VAL A 32 0.21 17.70 -6.05
CA VAL A 32 0.42 16.34 -6.58
C VAL A 32 1.85 15.88 -6.24
N VAL A 33 1.96 14.70 -5.65
CA VAL A 33 3.23 14.02 -5.40
C VAL A 33 3.19 12.62 -6.00
N GLU A 34 4.36 12.10 -6.31
CA GLU A 34 4.54 10.70 -6.72
C GLU A 34 4.82 9.84 -5.49
N LEU A 35 4.30 8.62 -5.48
CA LEU A 35 4.43 7.67 -4.39
C LEU A 35 4.74 6.30 -4.98
N ASP A 36 5.91 5.76 -4.64
CA ASP A 36 6.23 4.36 -4.85
C ASP A 36 5.77 3.55 -3.64
N VAL A 37 5.05 2.46 -3.88
CA VAL A 37 4.54 1.58 -2.84
C VAL A 37 5.09 0.19 -3.07
N GLU A 38 5.92 -0.30 -2.15
CA GLU A 38 6.41 -1.67 -2.20
C GLU A 38 5.24 -2.64 -1.97
N ILE A 39 5.01 -3.51 -2.95
CA ILE A 39 4.21 -4.71 -2.76
C ILE A 39 5.18 -5.83 -2.39
N ILE A 40 5.05 -6.35 -1.17
CA ILE A 40 5.94 -7.39 -0.66
C ILE A 40 5.96 -8.58 -1.63
N PRO A 41 7.14 -9.17 -1.90
CA PRO A 41 7.26 -10.31 -2.80
C PRO A 41 6.22 -11.39 -2.50
N THR A 42 5.40 -11.69 -3.50
CA THR A 42 4.36 -12.70 -3.46
C THR A 42 4.38 -13.51 -4.76
N SER A 43 3.92 -14.75 -4.70
CA SER A 43 3.81 -15.65 -5.85
C SER A 43 2.40 -16.23 -5.86
N ILE A 44 1.68 -15.98 -6.95
CA ILE A 44 0.32 -16.47 -7.16
C ILE A 44 0.19 -17.02 -8.58
N VAL A 45 -0.60 -18.07 -8.74
CA VAL A 45 -1.07 -18.52 -10.05
C VAL A 45 -2.46 -17.96 -10.26
N VAL A 46 -2.70 -17.29 -11.38
CA VAL A 46 -4.02 -16.76 -11.77
C VAL A 46 -4.58 -17.65 -12.88
N PRO A 47 -5.50 -18.58 -12.58
CA PRO A 47 -6.04 -19.50 -13.58
C PRO A 47 -6.86 -18.77 -14.66
N ALA A 48 -7.13 -19.46 -15.76
CA ALA A 48 -8.04 -18.96 -16.80
C ALA A 48 -9.41 -18.59 -16.18
N GLY A 49 -9.94 -17.42 -16.56
CA GLY A 49 -11.19 -16.87 -16.03
C GLY A 49 -11.05 -16.04 -14.75
N TYR A 50 -9.89 -16.07 -14.08
CA TYR A 50 -9.63 -15.24 -12.90
C TYR A 50 -9.05 -13.88 -13.31
N ARG A 51 -9.11 -12.92 -12.38
CA ARG A 51 -8.58 -11.57 -12.57
C ARG A 51 -7.73 -11.16 -11.39
N LEU A 52 -6.64 -10.46 -11.66
CA LEU A 52 -5.89 -9.73 -10.65
C LEU A 52 -6.55 -8.37 -10.41
N ALA A 53 -6.77 -8.01 -9.16
CA ALA A 53 -7.34 -6.73 -8.78
C ALA A 53 -6.43 -6.01 -7.78
N LEU A 54 -6.16 -4.73 -8.03
CA LEU A 54 -5.48 -3.84 -7.09
C LEU A 54 -6.53 -2.97 -6.39
N THR A 55 -6.50 -2.94 -5.07
CA THR A 55 -7.39 -2.09 -4.27
C THR A 55 -6.56 -1.00 -3.58
N LEU A 56 -6.86 0.27 -3.89
CA LEU A 56 -6.21 1.43 -3.26
C LEU A 56 -7.12 2.03 -2.19
N ARG A 57 -6.62 2.19 -0.96
CA ARG A 57 -7.39 2.73 0.17
C ARG A 57 -6.51 3.61 1.05
N GLY A 58 -7.12 4.61 1.68
CA GLY A 58 -6.50 5.40 2.75
C GLY A 58 -6.56 4.75 4.14
N LYS A 59 -6.91 3.45 4.22
CA LYS A 59 -7.11 2.72 5.48
C LYS A 59 -6.80 1.23 5.30
N ASP A 60 -6.70 0.53 6.43
CA ASP A 60 -6.44 -0.90 6.48
C ASP A 60 -7.51 -1.72 5.74
N TYR A 61 -7.09 -2.89 5.25
CA TYR A 61 -8.02 -3.88 4.72
C TYR A 61 -8.84 -4.48 5.87
N VAL A 62 -10.12 -4.75 5.59
CA VAL A 62 -11.04 -5.39 6.53
C VAL A 62 -11.77 -6.49 5.79
N TYR A 63 -11.51 -7.74 6.19
CA TYR A 63 -12.26 -8.91 5.77
C TYR A 63 -13.63 -8.89 6.44
N PRO A 64 -14.74 -8.97 5.68
CA PRO A 64 -16.09 -8.82 6.22
C PRO A 64 -16.63 -10.06 6.95
N GLY A 65 -15.93 -11.19 6.90
CA GLY A 65 -16.33 -12.43 7.57
C GLY A 65 -16.02 -12.43 9.08
N PRO A 66 -16.20 -13.59 9.74
CA PRO A 66 -15.90 -13.74 11.16
C PRO A 66 -14.45 -13.37 11.48
N ALA A 67 -14.24 -12.60 12.54
CA ALA A 67 -12.92 -12.22 13.00
C ALA A 67 -12.28 -13.33 13.84
N GLY A 68 -10.97 -13.53 13.70
CA GLY A 68 -10.19 -14.31 14.65
C GLY A 68 -9.98 -13.53 15.95
N VAL A 69 -10.06 -14.19 17.11
CA VAL A 69 -9.82 -13.56 18.42
C VAL A 69 -8.78 -14.37 19.19
N LEU A 70 -7.79 -13.69 19.76
CA LEU A 70 -6.77 -14.26 20.61
C LEU A 70 -6.80 -13.54 21.96
N SER A 71 -6.65 -14.27 23.07
CA SER A 71 -6.83 -13.77 24.44
C SER A 71 -5.88 -12.63 24.83
N ASN A 72 -4.76 -12.50 24.13
CA ASN A 72 -3.71 -11.52 24.38
C ASN A 72 -3.62 -10.43 23.30
N MET A 73 -4.55 -10.37 22.34
CA MET A 73 -4.55 -9.36 21.29
C MET A 73 -5.61 -8.29 21.53
N LYS A 74 -5.22 -7.02 21.41
CA LYS A 74 -6.10 -5.85 21.63
C LYS A 74 -7.28 -5.79 20.64
N TYR A 75 -7.06 -6.20 19.39
CA TYR A 75 -8.02 -6.05 18.31
C TYR A 75 -8.36 -7.39 17.66
N PRO A 76 -9.63 -7.63 17.28
CA PRO A 76 -10.01 -8.77 16.46
C PRO A 76 -9.29 -8.79 15.12
N MET A 77 -8.91 -9.98 14.67
CA MET A 77 -8.18 -10.20 13.43
C MET A 77 -9.14 -10.25 12.24
N THR A 78 -9.27 -9.11 11.56
CA THR A 78 -10.15 -8.92 10.39
C THR A 78 -9.35 -8.78 9.09
N GLY A 79 -8.25 -9.52 8.94
CA GLY A 79 -7.43 -9.54 7.71
C GLY A 79 -6.06 -8.87 7.83
N CYS A 80 -5.92 -7.76 8.55
CA CYS A 80 -4.61 -7.16 8.89
C CYS A 80 -4.02 -7.69 10.21
N GLY A 81 -4.48 -8.86 10.65
CA GLY A 81 -4.23 -9.35 12.00
C GLY A 81 -4.72 -8.35 13.06
N PRO A 82 -4.08 -8.30 14.24
CA PRO A 82 -4.41 -7.35 15.29
C PRO A 82 -3.71 -5.99 15.12
N PHE A 83 -2.99 -5.79 14.01
CA PHE A 83 -2.19 -4.59 13.76
C PHE A 83 -3.01 -3.60 12.92
N THR A 84 -3.59 -2.59 13.58
CA THR A 84 -4.39 -1.56 12.92
C THR A 84 -3.74 -0.18 13.05
N HIS A 85 -4.01 0.69 12.09
CA HIS A 85 -3.56 2.08 12.07
C HIS A 85 -4.68 3.02 12.55
N THR A 86 -5.18 2.78 13.76
CA THR A 86 -6.32 3.52 14.34
C THR A 86 -5.99 4.31 15.60
N ASP A 87 -4.74 4.26 16.08
CA ASP A 87 -4.33 5.00 17.28
C ASP A 87 -4.48 6.52 17.05
N PRO A 88 -5.30 7.25 17.83
CA PRO A 88 -5.59 8.65 17.60
C PRO A 88 -4.40 9.59 17.87
N LYS A 89 -3.39 9.16 18.65
CA LYS A 89 -2.16 9.92 18.87
C LYS A 89 -1.23 9.82 17.66
N ASP A 90 -1.14 8.64 17.05
CA ASP A 90 -0.28 8.40 15.87
C ASP A 90 -1.02 8.66 14.52
N ARG A 91 -2.36 8.59 14.51
CA ARG A 91 -3.27 8.91 13.38
C ARG A 91 -4.36 9.90 13.80
N PRO A 92 -4.02 11.14 14.18
CA PRO A 92 -5.03 12.14 14.48
C PRO A 92 -5.91 12.42 13.26
N ALA A 93 -7.24 12.37 13.43
CA ALA A 93 -8.22 12.53 12.35
C ALA A 93 -8.02 13.82 11.55
N LYS A 94 -7.65 14.93 12.21
CA LYS A 94 -7.33 16.22 11.57
C LYS A 94 -6.24 16.16 10.48
N ILE A 95 -5.46 15.08 10.42
CA ILE A 95 -4.42 14.84 9.40
C ILE A 95 -4.81 13.70 8.45
N PHE A 96 -5.39 12.61 8.97
CA PHE A 96 -5.55 11.35 8.24
C PHE A 96 -6.98 11.05 7.76
N ASP A 97 -7.99 11.76 8.26
CA ASP A 97 -9.40 11.59 7.87
C ASP A 97 -9.80 12.52 6.71
N GLY A 98 -8.93 12.58 5.70
CA GLY A 98 -9.07 13.43 4.53
C GLY A 98 -9.46 12.68 3.26
N VAL A 99 -9.86 13.43 2.24
CA VAL A 99 -10.09 12.89 0.89
C VAL A 99 -8.74 12.76 0.18
N ASN A 100 -8.45 11.56 -0.32
CA ASN A 100 -7.26 11.29 -1.11
C ASN A 100 -7.65 11.20 -2.59
N THR A 101 -6.88 11.84 -3.47
CA THR A 101 -7.14 11.85 -4.91
C THR A 101 -6.02 11.13 -5.65
N LEU A 102 -6.37 10.14 -6.46
CA LEU A 102 -5.45 9.55 -7.43
C LEU A 102 -5.50 10.37 -8.72
N HIS A 103 -4.38 10.92 -9.13
CA HIS A 103 -4.28 11.68 -10.36
C HIS A 103 -3.89 10.77 -11.52
N ILE A 104 -4.67 10.78 -12.61
CA ILE A 104 -4.41 9.99 -13.80
C ILE A 104 -4.30 10.96 -14.98
N LYS A 105 -3.13 10.99 -15.62
CA LYS A 105 -2.87 11.75 -16.85
C LYS A 105 -2.15 10.84 -17.84
N PRO A 106 -2.40 10.91 -19.16
CA PRO A 106 -1.73 10.06 -20.14
C PRO A 106 -0.19 10.12 -20.07
N SER A 107 0.37 11.29 -19.80
CA SER A 107 1.82 11.50 -19.67
C SER A 107 2.41 11.01 -18.34
N LYS A 108 1.57 10.65 -17.36
CA LYS A 108 1.99 10.25 -16.00
C LYS A 108 0.91 9.38 -15.35
N ALA A 109 0.58 8.27 -16.00
CA ALA A 109 -0.42 7.35 -15.48
C ALA A 109 0.18 6.51 -14.34
N PRO A 110 -0.55 6.28 -13.24
CA PRO A 110 -0.13 5.31 -12.23
C PRO A 110 -0.12 3.91 -12.85
N TYR A 111 0.84 3.09 -12.45
CA TYR A 111 1.00 1.73 -12.94
C TYR A 111 1.31 0.76 -11.79
N LEU A 112 1.15 -0.54 -12.08
CA LEU A 112 1.57 -1.64 -11.20
C LEU A 112 2.60 -2.46 -11.97
N LEU A 113 3.77 -2.71 -11.38
CA LEU A 113 4.76 -3.62 -11.93
C LEU A 113 4.45 -5.05 -11.49
N ILE A 114 4.30 -5.94 -12.47
CA ILE A 114 3.97 -7.35 -12.25
C ILE A 114 5.05 -8.22 -12.90
N PRO A 115 5.83 -8.98 -12.11
CA PRO A 115 6.77 -9.95 -12.68
C PRO A 115 6.00 -11.18 -13.17
N VAL A 116 5.69 -11.22 -14.47
CA VAL A 116 5.08 -12.39 -15.11
C VAL A 116 6.17 -13.46 -15.30
N ILE A 117 5.99 -14.60 -14.66
CA ILE A 117 6.87 -15.77 -14.84
C ILE A 117 6.39 -16.55 -16.07
N PRO A 118 7.20 -16.66 -17.15
CA PRO A 118 6.81 -17.41 -18.33
C PRO A 118 6.64 -18.90 -18.01
N THR A 119 5.66 -19.54 -18.63
CA THR A 119 5.36 -20.97 -18.40
C THR A 119 6.28 -21.94 -19.14
N GLY A 120 7.17 -21.44 -20.00
CA GLY A 120 8.23 -22.20 -20.67
C GLY A 120 7.78 -23.44 -21.43
N LYS A 121 7.64 -23.31 -22.76
CA LYS A 121 8.53 -23.99 -23.71
C LYS A 121 8.79 -23.01 -24.87
N GLU A 122 10.04 -22.56 -25.01
CA GLU A 122 10.56 -22.19 -26.34
C GLU A 122 10.82 -23.46 -27.15
#